data_AF-A0A6S7I095-F1
#
_entry.id   AF-A0A6S7I095-F1
#
_cell.length_a   1.000
_cell.length_b   1.000
_cell.length_c   1.000
_cell.angle_alpha   90.00
_cell.angle_beta   90.00
_cell.angle_gamma   90.00
#
_symmetry.space_group_name_H-M   'P 1'
#
loop_
_entity.id
_entity.type
_entity.pdbx_description
1 polymer ?
#
loop_
_entity_poly.entity_id
_entity_poly.type
_entity_poly.pdbx_seq_one_letter_code
_entity_poly.pdbx_strand_id
1 'polypeptide(L)'
;MAQADTSIVTRLRNAILNICRYPRGCRRMSDIMVKCLIPSAPDKEGKEMYKTVGDLYDEHVFNSANNYFDSQAPFQLEDMLISGSVSEGTHKINLEKETMSDTDFMLILKNIKVTKEDQKKGNLTVKENTAFVNLYLTDEDLIKMWADFLETSSNTSYERSTELSSMKLKERFREKYITYGPIFTPLANEAVEDVDEGPAIAVCSKLPGNAVTNRSKIMHFPVAKFEFILAIKCDGWPLCAQEWLSRPRCWPNQDIVQTIVECGFHIVCKRSSEGDFRLSYSNAETILIQNLSDLQHKTYRAFKSFVGHYKNKWSSNINKIICSYHLKTILLWYCEKSDPRDWTEERIVGHLLSLIDDLISALKERNLPMYFMPKYNLMEQMDGSTEVVEKIVELRFNLHSITEAIICEEPNIMDWVNFFINLLPEYLQPFKKGIEKRNFEAKDFLECFRQYRIYLASIGSMLLERYQQEMMCKGKER
;
A
#
# COMPACT_ATOMS: atom_id res chain seq x y z
N MET A 1 -0.72 -31.43 18.39
CA MET A 1 -1.82 -31.83 17.49
C MET A 1 -2.41 -33.21 17.79
N ALA A 2 -1.79 -34.08 18.60
CA ALA A 2 -2.21 -35.47 18.79
C ALA A 2 -3.57 -35.72 19.52
N GLN A 3 -4.38 -34.69 19.77
CA GLN A 3 -5.69 -34.81 20.43
C GLN A 3 -6.80 -33.98 19.76
N ALA A 4 -6.52 -33.27 18.66
CA ALA A 4 -7.57 -32.54 17.95
C ALA A 4 -8.37 -33.52 17.07
N ASP A 5 -9.70 -33.49 17.18
CA ASP A 5 -10.59 -34.23 16.29
C ASP A 5 -10.23 -33.93 14.83
N THR A 6 -9.94 -34.98 14.06
CA THR A 6 -9.59 -34.93 12.63
C THR A 6 -10.62 -34.13 11.82
N SER A 7 -11.89 -34.13 12.24
CA SER A 7 -12.96 -33.35 11.61
C SER A 7 -12.72 -31.84 11.71
N ILE A 8 -12.25 -31.35 12.86
CA ILE A 8 -12.00 -29.94 13.14
C ILE A 8 -10.78 -29.45 12.35
N VAL A 9 -9.70 -30.22 12.34
CA VAL A 9 -8.49 -29.91 11.56
C VAL A 9 -8.83 -29.84 10.06
N THR A 10 -9.68 -30.76 9.58
CA THR A 10 -10.13 -30.77 8.18
C THR A 10 -10.98 -29.54 7.85
N ARG A 11 -11.87 -29.12 8.75
CA ARG A 11 -12.67 -27.92 8.56
C ARG A 11 -11.80 -26.66 8.46
N LEU A 12 -10.80 -26.52 9.35
CA LEU A 12 -9.85 -25.42 9.30
C LEU A 12 -9.01 -25.44 8.01
N ARG A 13 -8.51 -26.61 7.60
CA ARG A 13 -7.79 -26.77 6.33
C ARG A 13 -8.64 -26.27 5.16
N ASN A 14 -9.90 -26.72 5.07
CA ASN A 14 -10.81 -26.32 4.01
C ASN A 14 -11.10 -24.82 4.04
N ALA A 15 -11.25 -24.22 5.22
CA ALA A 15 -11.41 -22.78 5.35
C ALA A 15 -10.22 -22.01 4.77
N ILE A 16 -8.98 -22.45 5.06
CA ILE A 16 -7.77 -21.81 4.49
C ILE A 16 -7.68 -22.04 2.98
N LEU A 17 -7.93 -23.26 2.50
CA LEU A 17 -7.82 -23.58 1.06
C LEU A 17 -8.87 -22.86 0.21
N ASN A 18 -10.03 -22.55 0.78
CA ASN A 18 -11.11 -21.82 0.11
C ASN A 18 -10.94 -20.29 0.13
N ILE A 19 -9.91 -19.76 0.79
CA ILE A 19 -9.57 -18.33 0.74
C ILE A 19 -9.37 -17.91 -0.72
N CYS A 20 -10.06 -16.83 -1.12
CA CYS A 20 -10.02 -16.33 -2.49
C CYS A 20 -8.59 -15.96 -2.93
N ARG A 21 -8.26 -16.23 -4.19
CA ARG A 21 -6.99 -15.79 -4.79
C ARG A 21 -7.09 -14.33 -5.25
N TYR A 22 -6.81 -13.39 -4.35
CA TYR A 22 -6.81 -11.98 -4.71
C TYR A 22 -5.56 -11.56 -5.48
N PRO A 23 -5.68 -10.58 -6.39
CA PRO A 23 -4.52 -9.93 -6.99
C PRO A 23 -3.57 -9.42 -5.93
N ARG A 24 -2.30 -9.75 -6.09
CA ARG A 24 -1.21 -9.32 -5.22
C ARG A 24 -0.05 -8.84 -6.07
N GLY A 25 0.80 -8.00 -5.49
CA GLY A 25 1.85 -7.35 -6.24
C GLY A 25 1.31 -6.29 -7.20
N CYS A 26 0.22 -5.60 -6.83
CA CYS A 26 -0.42 -4.61 -7.70
C CYS A 26 -0.08 -3.22 -7.22
N ARG A 27 0.66 -2.43 -8.00
CA ARG A 27 1.03 -1.05 -7.62
C ARG A 27 0.10 -0.03 -8.29
N ARG A 28 -0.75 -0.50 -9.20
CA ARG A 28 -1.72 0.26 -9.97
C ARG A 28 -3.09 -0.40 -9.94
N MET A 29 -4.14 0.37 -10.18
CA MET A 29 -5.49 -0.18 -10.32
C MET A 29 -5.64 -0.99 -11.60
N SER A 30 -4.98 -0.59 -12.68
CA SER A 30 -4.83 -1.40 -13.90
C SER A 30 -4.36 -2.81 -13.59
N ASP A 31 -3.34 -2.98 -12.73
CA ASP A 31 -2.87 -4.30 -12.31
C ASP A 31 -3.96 -5.10 -11.58
N ILE A 32 -4.68 -4.45 -10.66
CA ILE A 32 -5.76 -5.07 -9.87
C ILE A 32 -6.89 -5.52 -10.80
N MET A 33 -7.37 -4.65 -11.67
CA MET A 33 -8.47 -4.91 -12.59
C MET A 33 -8.13 -6.06 -13.55
N VAL A 34 -6.93 -6.03 -14.14
CA VAL A 34 -6.47 -7.11 -15.01
C VAL A 34 -6.45 -8.41 -14.24
N LYS A 35 -5.81 -8.47 -13.06
CA LYS A 35 -5.63 -9.71 -12.28
C LYS A 35 -6.93 -10.23 -11.63
N CYS A 36 -7.87 -9.36 -11.23
CA CYS A 36 -9.15 -9.74 -10.63
C CYS A 36 -10.05 -10.50 -11.60
N LEU A 37 -9.98 -10.15 -12.90
CA LEU A 37 -10.98 -10.55 -13.90
C LEU A 37 -10.44 -11.62 -14.87
N ILE A 38 -9.19 -12.06 -14.69
CA ILE A 38 -8.57 -13.16 -15.46
C ILE A 38 -9.33 -14.49 -15.38
N PRO A 39 -9.98 -14.89 -14.26
CA PRO A 39 -10.67 -16.19 -14.24
C PRO A 39 -11.84 -16.28 -15.22
N SER A 40 -12.39 -15.15 -15.67
CA SER A 40 -13.66 -15.07 -16.42
C SER A 40 -13.63 -14.16 -17.65
N ALA A 41 -12.53 -13.45 -17.94
CA ALA A 41 -12.39 -12.65 -19.16
C ALA A 41 -12.18 -13.58 -20.39
N PRO A 42 -13.12 -13.63 -21.34
CA PRO A 42 -12.91 -14.36 -22.59
C PRO A 42 -11.89 -13.56 -23.41
N ASP A 43 -10.86 -14.23 -23.90
CA ASP A 43 -9.87 -13.73 -24.86
C ASP A 43 -8.98 -12.50 -24.48
N LYS A 44 -8.10 -12.12 -25.41
CA LYS A 44 -7.10 -11.05 -25.28
C LYS A 44 -7.73 -9.66 -25.25
N GLU A 45 -8.87 -9.47 -25.92
CA GLU A 45 -9.55 -8.19 -26.05
C GLU A 45 -10.23 -7.79 -24.73
N GLY A 46 -10.83 -8.76 -24.02
CA GLY A 46 -11.38 -8.53 -22.69
C GLY A 46 -10.34 -8.08 -21.66
N LYS A 47 -9.11 -8.63 -21.72
CA LYS A 47 -8.01 -8.22 -20.83
C LYS A 47 -7.54 -6.79 -21.10
N GLU A 48 -7.42 -6.42 -22.38
CA GLU A 48 -7.02 -5.07 -22.78
C GLU A 48 -8.04 -4.01 -22.36
N MET A 49 -9.32 -4.36 -22.43
CA MET A 49 -10.41 -3.54 -21.90
C MET A 49 -10.24 -3.24 -20.41
N TYR A 50 -10.10 -4.27 -19.57
CA TYR A 50 -9.97 -4.08 -18.12
C TYR A 50 -8.71 -3.28 -17.76
N LYS A 51 -7.62 -3.51 -18.49
CA LYS A 51 -6.42 -2.71 -18.38
C LYS A 51 -6.69 -1.25 -18.69
N THR A 52 -7.35 -0.95 -19.82
CA THR A 52 -7.66 0.43 -20.24
C THR A 52 -8.51 1.17 -19.20
N VAL A 53 -9.52 0.51 -18.63
CA VAL A 53 -10.35 1.10 -17.57
C VAL A 53 -9.52 1.41 -16.32
N GLY A 54 -8.65 0.48 -15.92
CA GLY A 54 -7.74 0.71 -14.80
C GLY A 54 -6.70 1.80 -15.07
N ASP A 55 -6.18 1.89 -16.31
CA ASP A 55 -5.25 2.95 -16.72
C ASP A 55 -5.91 4.34 -16.64
N LEU A 56 -7.17 4.47 -17.09
CA LEU A 56 -7.94 5.70 -16.95
C LEU A 56 -8.17 6.08 -15.48
N TYR A 57 -8.34 5.10 -14.61
CA TYR A 57 -8.44 5.33 -13.18
C TYR A 57 -7.11 5.80 -12.59
N ASP A 58 -6.02 5.12 -12.92
CA ASP A 58 -4.68 5.49 -12.47
C ASP A 58 -4.33 6.92 -12.92
N GLU A 59 -4.64 7.27 -14.17
CA GLU A 59 -4.49 8.62 -14.71
C GLU A 59 -5.35 9.64 -13.94
N HIS A 60 -6.62 9.32 -13.69
CA HIS A 60 -7.51 10.22 -12.95
C HIS A 60 -7.02 10.48 -11.53
N VAL A 61 -6.60 9.43 -10.81
CA VAL A 61 -6.07 9.54 -9.45
C VAL A 61 -4.76 10.32 -9.44
N PHE A 62 -3.86 10.04 -10.38
CA PHE A 62 -2.59 10.75 -10.53
C PHE A 62 -2.78 12.24 -10.85
N ASN A 63 -3.64 12.57 -11.83
CA ASN A 63 -3.94 13.95 -12.20
C ASN A 63 -4.58 14.72 -11.05
N SER A 64 -5.45 14.06 -10.30
CA SER A 64 -6.05 14.65 -9.10
C SER A 64 -5.02 14.89 -8.01
N ALA A 65 -4.12 13.95 -7.75
CA ALA A 65 -3.03 14.09 -6.79
C ALA A 65 -2.03 15.18 -7.17
N ASN A 66 -1.77 15.41 -8.47
CA ASN A 66 -0.91 16.50 -8.94
C ASN A 66 -1.36 17.90 -8.49
N ASN A 67 -2.65 18.10 -8.19
CA ASN A 67 -3.12 19.37 -7.64
C ASN A 67 -2.54 19.66 -6.24
N TYR A 68 -2.09 18.62 -5.53
CA TYR A 68 -1.44 18.77 -4.22
C TYR A 68 0.04 19.14 -4.29
N PHE A 69 0.58 19.28 -5.51
CA PHE A 69 1.98 19.59 -5.76
C PHE A 69 2.10 20.93 -6.48
N ASP A 70 3.33 21.41 -6.63
CA ASP A 70 3.63 22.64 -7.35
C ASP A 70 3.66 22.41 -8.87
N SER A 71 3.21 23.42 -9.63
CA SER A 71 3.30 23.39 -11.10
C SER A 71 4.73 23.58 -11.58
N GLN A 72 5.58 24.14 -10.73
CA GLN A 72 7.01 24.38 -10.97
C GLN A 72 7.84 23.59 -9.96
N ALA A 73 9.12 23.39 -10.28
CA ALA A 73 10.09 22.79 -9.37
C ALA A 73 10.20 23.58 -8.04
N PRO A 74 10.66 22.94 -6.94
CA PRO A 74 11.11 21.54 -6.86
C PRO A 74 9.99 20.54 -6.52
N PHE A 75 8.92 20.98 -5.86
CA PHE A 75 7.95 20.10 -5.20
C PHE A 75 6.89 19.55 -6.16
N GLN A 76 7.30 18.63 -7.03
CA GLN A 76 6.46 18.03 -8.06
C GLN A 76 6.36 16.51 -7.88
N LEU A 77 5.19 15.96 -8.23
CA LEU A 77 4.94 14.53 -8.23
C LEU A 77 5.52 13.89 -9.50
N GLU A 78 6.31 12.83 -9.33
CA GLU A 78 6.77 11.96 -10.40
C GLU A 78 5.77 10.85 -10.64
N ASP A 79 5.35 10.20 -9.55
CA ASP A 79 4.55 8.99 -9.61
C ASP A 79 3.72 8.79 -8.33
N MET A 80 2.66 8.01 -8.44
CA MET A 80 1.77 7.63 -7.35
C MET A 80 1.49 6.13 -7.39
N LEU A 81 1.92 5.42 -6.35
CA LEU A 81 1.85 3.96 -6.29
C LEU A 81 0.93 3.49 -5.17
N ILE A 82 0.08 2.50 -5.46
CA ILE A 82 -0.66 1.77 -4.43
C ILE A 82 0.31 0.90 -3.66
N SER A 83 0.20 0.91 -2.33
CA SER A 83 0.99 0.11 -1.41
C SER A 83 0.11 -0.53 -0.33
N GLY A 84 0.74 -1.20 0.63
CA GLY A 84 0.05 -1.80 1.76
C GLY A 84 -0.87 -2.97 1.40
N SER A 85 -1.91 -3.18 2.21
CA SER A 85 -2.75 -4.39 2.15
C SER A 85 -3.47 -4.55 0.80
N VAL A 86 -3.84 -3.43 0.16
CA VAL A 86 -4.50 -3.44 -1.16
C VAL A 86 -3.54 -3.97 -2.22
N SER A 87 -2.32 -3.43 -2.27
CA SER A 87 -1.27 -3.88 -3.20
C SER A 87 -0.90 -5.35 -3.01
N GLU A 88 -0.96 -5.82 -1.78
CA GLU A 88 -0.58 -7.17 -1.36
C GLU A 88 -1.68 -8.21 -1.53
N GLY A 89 -2.88 -7.81 -1.96
CA GLY A 89 -4.03 -8.73 -2.07
C GLY A 89 -4.47 -9.30 -0.73
N THR A 90 -4.30 -8.54 0.34
CA THR A 90 -4.66 -8.94 1.71
C THR A 90 -5.65 -8.00 2.38
N HIS A 91 -6.15 -7.02 1.62
CA HIS A 91 -7.15 -6.09 2.10
C HIS A 91 -8.55 -6.70 2.13
N LYS A 92 -9.37 -6.22 3.05
CA LYS A 92 -10.79 -6.59 3.16
C LYS A 92 -11.62 -5.51 2.48
N ILE A 93 -12.55 -5.90 1.61
CA ILE A 93 -13.57 -4.97 1.10
C ILE A 93 -14.79 -5.11 2.00
N ASN A 94 -15.24 -4.01 2.61
CA ASN A 94 -16.50 -3.99 3.34
C ASN A 94 -17.62 -3.59 2.38
N LEU A 95 -18.36 -4.58 1.88
CA LEU A 95 -19.45 -4.33 0.95
C LEU A 95 -20.67 -3.65 1.56
N GLU A 96 -20.98 -3.89 2.85
CA GLU A 96 -22.12 -3.23 3.50
C GLU A 96 -21.97 -1.71 3.51
N LYS A 97 -20.72 -1.25 3.59
CA LYS A 97 -20.35 0.16 3.52
C LYS A 97 -19.90 0.57 2.12
N GLU A 98 -19.86 -0.36 1.17
CA GLU A 98 -19.17 -0.26 -0.12
C GLU A 98 -17.78 0.39 0.01
N THR A 99 -17.04 0.22 1.11
CA THR A 99 -15.78 0.96 1.33
C THR A 99 -14.55 0.06 1.32
N MET A 100 -13.47 0.55 0.69
CA MET A 100 -12.12 0.16 1.07
C MET A 100 -11.67 1.12 2.18
N SER A 101 -11.32 0.65 3.38
CA SER A 101 -10.59 1.48 4.36
C SER A 101 -9.09 1.35 4.13
N ASP A 102 -8.27 2.28 4.63
CA ASP A 102 -6.81 2.09 4.75
C ASP A 102 -6.07 1.78 3.43
N THR A 103 -6.28 2.62 2.41
CA THR A 103 -5.49 2.55 1.16
C THR A 103 -4.28 3.46 1.24
N ASP A 104 -3.09 2.87 1.05
CA ASP A 104 -1.81 3.57 1.16
C ASP A 104 -1.29 3.97 -0.23
N PHE A 105 -1.17 5.27 -0.47
CA PHE A 105 -0.59 5.82 -1.68
C PHE A 105 0.79 6.40 -1.40
N MET A 106 1.79 5.85 -2.06
CA MET A 106 3.15 6.36 -2.04
C MET A 106 3.34 7.40 -3.16
N LEU A 107 3.64 8.63 -2.78
CA LEU A 107 3.80 9.79 -3.67
C LEU A 107 5.29 10.05 -3.90
N ILE A 108 5.78 9.74 -5.09
CA ILE A 108 7.21 9.84 -5.44
C ILE A 108 7.52 11.26 -5.93
N LEU A 109 8.52 11.91 -5.33
CA LEU A 109 8.97 13.25 -5.73
C LEU A 109 9.89 13.21 -6.96
N LYS A 110 9.67 14.08 -7.94
CA LYS A 110 10.34 14.07 -9.25
C LYS A 110 11.75 14.66 -9.27
N ASN A 111 11.95 15.77 -8.58
CA ASN A 111 13.17 16.57 -8.73
C ASN A 111 14.21 16.23 -7.66
N ILE A 112 14.13 15.04 -7.08
CA ILE A 112 15.06 14.55 -6.06
C ILE A 112 15.12 13.03 -6.07
N LYS A 113 16.34 12.49 -5.98
CA LYS A 113 16.61 11.06 -5.84
C LYS A 113 17.92 10.86 -5.09
N VAL A 114 18.04 9.73 -4.38
CA VAL A 114 19.28 9.34 -3.72
C VAL A 114 19.99 8.29 -4.56
N THR A 115 21.18 8.60 -5.03
CA THR A 115 21.97 7.68 -5.86
C THR A 115 22.79 6.70 -5.00
N LYS A 116 23.39 5.69 -5.64
CA LYS A 116 24.40 4.84 -4.98
C LYS A 116 25.62 5.64 -4.51
N GLU A 117 25.96 6.72 -5.20
CA GLU A 117 27.10 7.56 -4.84
C GLU A 117 26.81 8.44 -3.63
N ASP A 118 25.58 8.96 -3.52
CA ASP A 118 25.12 9.71 -2.34
C ASP A 118 25.26 8.86 -1.07
N GLN A 119 24.88 7.59 -1.14
CA GLN A 119 25.05 6.66 -0.01
C GLN A 119 26.53 6.46 0.35
N LYS A 120 27.42 6.31 -0.63
CA LYS A 120 28.86 6.13 -0.39
C LYS A 120 29.53 7.36 0.21
N LYS A 121 29.10 8.55 -0.22
CA LYS A 121 29.59 9.84 0.28
C LYS A 121 29.04 10.20 1.66
N GLY A 122 28.07 9.44 2.17
CA GLY A 122 27.41 9.72 3.45
C GLY A 122 26.33 10.79 3.35
N ASN A 123 25.85 11.13 2.16
CA ASN A 123 24.73 12.07 1.97
C ASN A 123 23.42 11.50 2.53
N LEU A 124 23.27 10.17 2.54
CA LEU A 124 22.20 9.48 3.26
C LEU A 124 22.77 8.85 4.53
N THR A 125 22.65 9.55 5.66
CA THR A 125 23.18 9.05 6.94
C THR A 125 22.14 8.21 7.65
N VAL A 126 22.53 7.05 8.16
CA VAL A 126 21.68 6.16 8.96
C VAL A 126 22.24 6.14 10.38
N LYS A 127 21.39 6.35 11.40
CA LYS A 127 21.81 6.14 12.79
C LYS A 127 21.95 4.62 13.03
N GLU A 128 22.94 4.23 13.82
CA GLU A 128 23.22 2.81 14.05
C GLU A 128 21.99 2.07 14.59
N ASN A 129 21.69 0.91 13.99
CA ASN A 129 20.57 0.03 14.35
C ASN A 129 19.17 0.66 14.22
N THR A 130 19.01 1.78 13.51
CA THR A 130 17.68 2.37 13.25
C THR A 130 17.34 2.31 11.76
N ALA A 131 16.04 2.37 11.45
CA ALA A 131 15.57 2.56 10.08
C ALA A 131 15.47 4.05 9.70
N PHE A 132 15.89 4.97 10.56
CA PHE A 132 15.78 6.41 10.36
C PHE A 132 17.05 7.00 9.76
N VAL A 133 16.87 7.97 8.88
CA VAL A 133 17.92 8.55 8.05
C VAL A 133 17.75 10.05 7.89
N ASN A 134 18.87 10.75 7.70
CA ASN A 134 18.89 12.14 7.24
C ASN A 134 19.45 12.19 5.84
N LEU A 135 18.93 13.12 5.03
CA LEU A 135 19.39 13.35 3.66
C LEU A 135 20.03 14.73 3.56
N TYR A 136 21.33 14.75 3.29
CA TYR A 136 22.11 15.97 3.07
C TYR A 136 22.32 16.20 1.58
N LEU A 137 22.08 17.42 1.14
CA LEU A 137 22.35 17.84 -0.23
C LEU A 137 23.72 18.50 -0.30
N THR A 138 24.55 18.06 -1.24
CA THR A 138 25.90 18.60 -1.47
C THR A 138 26.06 19.25 -2.85
N ASP A 139 25.13 18.98 -3.76
CA ASP A 139 25.13 19.56 -5.11
C ASP A 139 24.52 20.97 -5.07
N GLU A 140 25.26 21.98 -5.55
CA GLU A 140 24.87 23.39 -5.44
C GLU A 140 23.54 23.69 -6.15
N ASP A 141 23.30 23.07 -7.30
CA ASP A 141 22.07 23.26 -8.07
C ASP A 141 20.87 22.65 -7.33
N LEU A 142 21.02 21.45 -6.77
CA LEU A 142 19.98 20.84 -5.92
C LEU A 142 19.75 21.65 -4.64
N ILE A 143 20.79 22.13 -3.97
CA ILE A 143 20.66 22.98 -2.77
C ILE A 143 19.87 24.24 -3.12
N LYS A 144 20.21 24.91 -4.21
CA LYS A 144 19.50 26.12 -4.65
C LYS A 144 18.05 25.82 -5.02
N MET A 145 17.79 24.69 -5.70
CA MET A 145 16.46 24.30 -6.12
C MET A 145 15.55 23.95 -4.93
N TRP A 146 16.09 23.28 -3.93
CA TRP A 146 15.35 22.81 -2.76
C TRP A 146 15.42 23.76 -1.55
N ALA A 147 16.02 24.94 -1.68
CA ALA A 147 16.37 25.85 -0.57
C ALA A 147 15.25 26.05 0.48
N ASP A 148 14.01 26.21 0.05
CA ASP A 148 12.86 26.42 0.95
C ASP A 148 12.58 25.21 1.85
N PHE A 149 12.95 24.01 1.41
CA PHE A 149 12.77 22.72 2.09
C PHE A 149 13.97 22.29 2.93
N LEU A 150 15.02 23.12 3.02
CA LEU A 150 16.26 22.78 3.72
C LEU A 150 16.29 23.34 5.13
N GLU A 151 16.92 22.60 6.05
CA GLU A 151 17.28 23.03 7.39
C GLU A 151 18.80 23.11 7.51
N THR A 152 19.32 24.19 8.09
CA THR A 152 20.75 24.30 8.41
C THR A 152 21.01 23.67 9.76
N SER A 153 21.78 22.58 9.80
CA SER A 153 22.24 21.99 11.06
C SER A 153 23.54 22.67 11.51
N SER A 154 23.64 22.99 12.81
CA SER A 154 24.84 23.57 13.43
C SER A 154 25.76 22.52 14.06
N ASN A 155 25.41 21.24 13.95
CA ASN A 155 26.10 20.14 14.62
C ASN A 155 26.85 19.27 13.61
N THR A 156 28.10 19.65 13.31
CA THR A 156 29.30 18.81 13.38
C THR A 156 30.50 19.66 12.96
N SER A 157 31.70 19.27 13.37
CA SER A 157 32.96 20.00 13.23
C SER A 157 33.50 20.15 11.79
N TYR A 158 32.67 19.96 10.75
CA TYR A 158 33.02 20.10 9.34
C TYR A 158 31.79 20.59 8.54
N GLU A 159 31.91 21.79 7.94
CA GLU A 159 30.99 22.43 6.98
C GLU A 159 29.49 22.54 7.35
N ARG A 160 28.84 23.62 6.91
CA ARG A 160 27.37 23.75 7.06
C ARG A 160 26.71 22.71 6.15
N SER A 161 26.33 21.57 6.70
CA SER A 161 25.56 20.57 5.96
C SER A 161 24.11 21.06 5.78
N THR A 162 23.61 20.99 4.55
CA THR A 162 22.25 21.42 4.22
C THR A 162 21.33 20.21 4.18
N GLU A 163 20.52 20.04 5.22
CA GLU A 163 19.66 18.86 5.42
C GLU A 163 18.28 19.09 4.79
N LEU A 164 17.76 18.12 4.04
CA LEU A 164 16.38 18.16 3.57
C LEU A 164 15.43 17.91 4.74
N SER A 165 14.34 18.68 4.83
CA SER A 165 13.35 18.56 5.91
C SER A 165 12.06 17.88 5.44
N SER A 166 11.81 16.71 6.01
CA SER A 166 10.57 15.93 5.89
C SER A 166 9.37 16.69 6.43
N MET A 167 9.57 17.53 7.46
CA MET A 167 8.52 18.39 7.99
C MET A 167 8.10 19.44 6.97
N LYS A 168 9.06 20.15 6.38
CA LYS A 168 8.75 21.17 5.36
C LYS A 168 8.07 20.56 4.14
N LEU A 169 8.47 19.35 3.73
CA LEU A 169 7.80 18.61 2.66
C LEU A 169 6.33 18.28 3.01
N LYS A 170 6.09 17.78 4.23
CA LYS A 170 4.74 17.47 4.72
C LYS A 170 3.88 18.73 4.87
N GLU A 171 4.44 19.81 5.41
CA GLU A 171 3.76 21.10 5.55
C GLU A 171 3.34 21.64 4.19
N ARG A 172 4.24 21.63 3.20
CA ARG A 172 3.92 22.06 1.84
C ARG A 172 2.80 21.24 1.21
N PHE A 173 2.86 19.91 1.34
CA PHE A 173 1.80 19.03 0.87
C PHE A 173 0.47 19.35 1.57
N ARG A 174 0.50 19.56 2.89
CA ARG A 174 -0.69 19.88 3.69
C ARG A 174 -1.31 21.21 3.29
N GLU A 175 -0.52 22.25 3.07
CA GLU A 175 -0.99 23.55 2.56
C GLU A 175 -1.77 23.39 1.26
N LYS A 176 -1.18 22.66 0.31
CA LYS A 176 -1.80 22.38 -0.98
C LYS A 176 -3.06 21.54 -0.81
N TYR A 177 -2.99 20.48 -0.03
CA TYR A 177 -4.11 19.61 0.24
C TYR A 177 -5.30 20.37 0.83
N ILE A 178 -5.08 21.21 1.86
CA ILE A 178 -6.11 22.07 2.46
C ILE A 178 -6.70 23.03 1.42
N THR A 179 -5.86 23.57 0.54
CA THR A 179 -6.29 24.53 -0.50
C THR A 179 -7.18 23.89 -1.56
N TYR A 180 -6.83 22.69 -2.04
CA TYR A 180 -7.54 22.02 -3.14
C TYR A 180 -8.67 21.10 -2.66
N GLY A 181 -8.69 20.71 -1.39
CA GLY A 181 -9.68 19.81 -0.81
C GLY A 181 -9.50 18.34 -1.21
N PRO A 182 -10.25 17.40 -0.61
CA PRO A 182 -10.20 15.99 -0.99
C PRO A 182 -10.65 15.80 -2.45
N ILE A 183 -9.89 14.98 -3.19
CA ILE A 183 -10.20 14.52 -4.57
C ILE A 183 -11.64 13.98 -4.67
N PHE A 184 -12.16 13.42 -3.57
CA PHE A 184 -13.55 13.02 -3.37
C PHE A 184 -14.27 14.15 -2.63
N THR A 185 -15.19 14.84 -3.30
CA THR A 185 -15.94 16.00 -2.74
C THR A 185 -16.60 15.68 -1.39
N PRO A 186 -16.84 16.70 -0.53
CA PRO A 186 -16.07 16.91 0.69
C PRO A 186 -16.90 16.69 1.95
N LEU A 187 -16.25 16.41 3.08
CA LEU A 187 -16.86 16.69 4.38
C LEU A 187 -15.92 17.50 5.25
N ALA A 188 -16.04 18.83 5.10
CA ALA A 188 -15.53 19.87 5.99
C ALA A 188 -14.00 19.94 6.20
N ASN A 189 -13.54 21.10 6.70
CA ASN A 189 -12.17 21.32 7.17
C ASN A 189 -11.77 20.37 8.33
N GLU A 190 -12.71 19.60 8.88
CA GLU A 190 -12.55 18.68 10.03
C GLU A 190 -12.09 17.26 9.63
N ALA A 191 -11.78 17.01 8.34
CA ALA A 191 -11.52 15.66 7.79
C ALA A 191 -10.04 15.26 7.61
N VAL A 192 -9.11 16.16 7.96
CA VAL A 192 -7.66 15.90 7.87
C VAL A 192 -7.12 15.73 9.28
N GLU A 193 -6.76 14.50 9.63
CA GLU A 193 -6.03 14.22 10.86
C GLU A 193 -4.56 14.05 10.50
N ASP A 194 -3.72 14.93 11.04
CA ASP A 194 -2.28 14.67 11.01
C ASP A 194 -2.01 13.50 11.93
N VAL A 195 -1.39 12.44 11.40
CA VAL A 195 -0.80 11.42 12.26
C VAL A 195 0.57 11.98 12.64
N ASP A 196 0.59 12.82 13.68
CA ASP A 196 1.76 13.60 14.12
C ASP A 196 3.06 12.76 14.23
N GLU A 197 2.94 11.44 14.45
CA GLU A 197 4.07 10.50 14.62
C GLU A 197 4.24 9.49 13.43
N GLY A 198 3.38 9.54 12.42
CA GLY A 198 3.31 8.59 11.30
C GLY A 198 4.02 9.06 10.02
N PRO A 199 4.39 8.17 9.09
CA PRO A 199 4.91 8.57 7.78
C PRO A 199 3.84 9.17 6.86
N ALA A 200 2.57 8.86 7.12
CA ALA A 200 1.45 9.23 6.28
C ALA A 200 0.78 10.52 6.74
N ILE A 201 0.25 11.27 5.78
CA ILE A 201 -0.81 12.24 6.02
C ILE A 201 -2.13 11.50 5.80
N ALA A 202 -2.86 11.24 6.89
CA ALA A 202 -4.11 10.50 6.83
C ALA A 202 -5.26 11.43 6.46
N VAL A 203 -6.06 10.99 5.49
CA VAL A 203 -7.23 11.70 5.00
C VAL A 203 -8.44 10.81 5.19
N CYS A 204 -9.40 11.27 5.99
CA CYS A 204 -10.67 10.58 6.18
C CYS A 204 -11.74 11.25 5.31
N SER A 205 -12.19 10.59 4.25
CA SER A 205 -13.41 11.03 3.56
C SER A 205 -14.60 10.48 4.33
N LYS A 206 -15.33 11.33 5.06
CA LYS A 206 -16.70 10.95 5.44
C LYS A 206 -17.50 10.92 4.14
N LEU A 207 -17.99 9.75 3.75
CA LEU A 207 -19.00 9.66 2.68
C LEU A 207 -20.32 10.18 3.28
N PRO A 208 -20.96 11.21 2.70
CA PRO A 208 -22.30 11.56 3.13
C PRO A 208 -23.22 10.39 2.78
N GLY A 209 -23.96 9.87 3.77
CA GLY A 209 -24.95 8.83 3.54
C GLY A 209 -25.94 9.25 2.46
N ASN A 210 -25.98 8.48 1.36
CA ASN A 210 -27.01 8.45 0.32
C ASN A 210 -27.47 9.77 -0.35
N ALA A 211 -26.76 10.89 -0.21
CA ALA A 211 -27.06 12.10 -0.98
C ALA A 211 -26.19 12.18 -2.24
N VAL A 212 -26.41 11.24 -3.17
CA VAL A 212 -25.93 11.39 -4.56
C VAL A 212 -26.73 12.54 -5.18
N THR A 213 -26.20 13.76 -5.08
CA THR A 213 -26.73 14.85 -5.90
C THR A 213 -26.23 14.66 -7.32
N ASN A 214 -27.17 14.47 -8.24
CA ASN A 214 -27.07 14.17 -9.68
C ASN A 214 -26.23 15.16 -10.54
N ARG A 215 -25.17 15.79 -10.02
CA ARG A 215 -24.49 16.92 -10.70
C ARG A 215 -22.98 16.84 -10.83
N SER A 216 -22.29 15.82 -10.34
CA SER A 216 -20.85 15.66 -10.58
C SER A 216 -20.54 14.45 -11.44
N LYS A 217 -19.99 14.69 -12.65
CA LYS A 217 -19.40 13.69 -13.57
C LYS A 217 -18.09 13.07 -13.03
N ILE A 218 -17.95 12.95 -11.70
CA ILE A 218 -16.72 12.58 -11.01
C ILE A 218 -16.94 11.20 -10.40
N MET A 219 -15.99 10.29 -10.61
CA MET A 219 -16.00 8.99 -9.94
C MET A 219 -15.82 9.21 -8.43
N HIS A 220 -16.84 8.87 -7.65
CA HIS A 220 -16.72 8.84 -6.21
C HIS A 220 -16.21 7.46 -5.78
N PHE A 221 -15.01 7.40 -5.18
CA PHE A 221 -14.57 6.19 -4.53
C PHE A 221 -15.13 6.19 -3.11
N PRO A 222 -15.99 5.23 -2.76
CA PRO A 222 -16.31 4.98 -1.38
C PRO A 222 -15.05 4.41 -0.71
N VAL A 223 -14.22 5.31 -0.17
CA VAL A 223 -13.04 4.96 0.62
C VAL A 223 -13.12 5.74 1.91
N ALA A 224 -13.09 5.00 3.03
CA ALA A 224 -13.24 5.61 4.35
C ALA A 224 -11.96 6.36 4.78
N LYS A 225 -10.78 5.95 4.28
CA LYS A 225 -9.48 6.52 4.64
C LYS A 225 -8.43 6.31 3.55
N PHE A 226 -7.74 7.38 3.16
CA PHE A 226 -6.53 7.34 2.35
C PHE A 226 -5.32 7.75 3.19
N GLU A 227 -4.19 7.10 2.95
CA GLU A 227 -2.91 7.49 3.54
C GLU A 227 -1.96 7.92 2.42
N PHE A 228 -1.59 9.20 2.41
CA PHE A 228 -0.60 9.72 1.46
C PHE A 228 0.78 9.74 2.10
N ILE A 229 1.74 9.07 1.46
CA ILE A 229 3.10 8.89 1.97
C ILE A 229 4.06 9.53 0.97
N LEU A 230 4.60 10.71 1.32
CA LEU A 230 5.66 11.35 0.52
C LEU A 230 6.94 10.53 0.57
N ALA A 231 7.50 10.25 -0.60
CA ALA A 231 8.63 9.37 -0.77
C ALA A 231 9.67 9.93 -1.76
N ILE A 232 10.93 9.66 -1.47
CA ILE A 232 12.07 9.94 -2.36
C ILE A 232 12.68 8.62 -2.80
N LYS A 233 12.86 8.46 -4.11
CA LYS A 233 13.43 7.26 -4.71
C LYS A 233 14.92 7.15 -4.41
N CYS A 234 15.36 5.94 -4.10
CA CYS A 234 16.76 5.63 -3.80
C CYS A 234 17.25 4.47 -4.67
N ASP A 235 18.39 4.64 -5.34
CA ASP A 235 18.97 3.64 -6.22
C ASP A 235 19.73 2.55 -5.43
N GLY A 236 19.66 1.30 -5.90
CA GLY A 236 20.38 0.18 -5.30
C GLY A 236 19.77 -0.31 -3.99
N TRP A 237 20.62 -0.78 -3.06
CA TRP A 237 20.17 -1.31 -1.77
C TRP A 237 20.80 -0.54 -0.62
N PRO A 238 20.09 -0.27 0.49
CA PRO A 238 20.63 0.52 1.60
C PRO A 238 21.91 -0.11 2.16
N LEU A 239 22.94 0.71 2.42
CA LEU A 239 24.19 0.24 3.00
C LEU A 239 24.01 -0.39 4.39
N CYS A 240 23.03 0.07 5.17
CA CYS A 240 22.69 -0.49 6.47
C CYS A 240 21.97 -1.86 6.40
N ALA A 241 21.50 -2.28 5.22
CA ALA A 241 20.72 -3.50 5.01
C ALA A 241 21.43 -4.54 4.11
N GLN A 242 22.74 -4.40 3.88
CA GLN A 242 23.51 -5.27 2.97
C GLN A 242 23.53 -6.73 3.41
N GLU A 243 23.43 -7.00 4.72
CA GLU A 243 23.34 -8.35 5.27
C GLU A 243 22.22 -9.15 4.57
N TRP A 244 21.08 -8.50 4.31
CA TRP A 244 19.93 -9.11 3.64
C TRP A 244 20.26 -9.68 2.26
N LEU A 245 21.29 -9.20 1.55
CA LEU A 245 21.66 -9.73 0.23
C LEU A 245 22.37 -11.08 0.30
N SER A 246 23.02 -11.37 1.43
CA SER A 246 23.93 -12.50 1.58
C SER A 246 23.41 -13.61 2.49
N ARG A 247 22.28 -13.40 3.20
CA ARG A 247 21.78 -14.44 4.12
C ARG A 247 21.42 -15.73 3.38
N PRO A 248 21.76 -16.89 3.95
CA PRO A 248 21.43 -18.19 3.36
C PRO A 248 19.92 -18.41 3.40
N ARG A 249 19.31 -18.73 2.26
CA ARG A 249 17.89 -19.04 2.16
C ARG A 249 17.54 -19.86 0.93
N CYS A 250 16.35 -20.46 0.96
CA CYS A 250 15.71 -21.08 -0.22
C CYS A 250 14.63 -20.18 -0.83
N TRP A 251 14.01 -19.33 -0.01
CA TRP A 251 13.04 -18.32 -0.44
C TRP A 251 13.38 -16.96 0.22
N PRO A 252 13.25 -15.84 -0.51
CA PRO A 252 13.14 -15.77 -1.97
C PRO A 252 14.41 -16.30 -2.65
N ASN A 253 14.31 -16.70 -3.92
CA ASN A 253 15.50 -17.07 -4.69
C ASN A 253 16.35 -15.83 -5.05
N GLN A 254 17.56 -16.05 -5.54
CA GLN A 254 18.50 -14.95 -5.80
C GLN A 254 18.04 -14.01 -6.94
N ASP A 255 17.27 -14.50 -7.90
CA ASP A 255 16.73 -13.67 -9.00
C ASP A 255 15.74 -12.63 -8.47
N ILE A 256 14.90 -13.02 -7.51
CA ILE A 256 13.98 -12.10 -6.82
C ILE A 256 14.77 -11.11 -5.95
N VAL A 257 15.84 -11.55 -5.27
CA VAL A 257 16.73 -10.65 -4.51
C VAL A 257 17.35 -9.61 -5.45
N GLN A 258 17.85 -10.03 -6.61
CA GLN A 258 18.45 -9.13 -7.60
C GLN A 258 17.43 -8.14 -8.16
N THR A 259 16.22 -8.61 -8.48
CA THR A 259 15.10 -7.75 -8.92
C THR A 259 14.79 -6.66 -7.88
N ILE A 260 14.76 -7.02 -6.60
CA ILE A 260 14.53 -6.08 -5.50
C ILE A 260 15.62 -5.01 -5.44
N VAL A 261 16.89 -5.39 -5.58
CA VAL A 261 18.03 -4.45 -5.58
C VAL A 261 17.99 -3.51 -6.79
N GLU A 262 17.62 -4.02 -7.96
CA GLU A 262 17.51 -3.23 -9.20
C GLU A 262 16.37 -2.22 -9.13
N CYS A 263 15.26 -2.60 -8.49
CA CYS A 263 14.11 -1.73 -8.31
C CYS A 263 14.34 -0.62 -7.27
N GLY A 264 15.41 -0.71 -6.47
CA GLY A 264 15.73 0.30 -5.47
C GLY A 264 14.85 0.26 -4.22
N PHE A 265 14.97 1.30 -3.40
CA PHE A 265 14.16 1.52 -2.20
C PHE A 265 13.68 2.97 -2.14
N HIS A 266 12.99 3.32 -1.07
CA HIS A 266 12.53 4.69 -0.84
C HIS A 266 12.88 5.14 0.57
N ILE A 267 12.98 6.45 0.75
CA ILE A 267 12.86 7.08 2.08
C ILE A 267 11.54 7.82 2.14
N VAL A 268 10.87 7.76 3.28
CA VAL A 268 9.55 8.38 3.49
C VAL A 268 9.61 9.39 4.61
N CYS A 269 8.79 10.44 4.52
CA CYS A 269 8.79 11.53 5.50
C CYS A 269 8.25 11.03 6.85
N LYS A 270 9.13 10.78 7.82
CA LYS A 270 8.76 10.31 9.17
C LYS A 270 9.83 10.76 10.15
N ARG A 271 9.67 11.99 10.66
CA ARG A 271 10.59 12.57 11.63
C ARG A 271 10.51 11.84 12.97
N SER A 272 11.66 11.62 13.56
CA SER A 272 11.85 11.11 14.93
C SER A 272 13.09 11.75 15.54
N SER A 273 13.40 11.43 16.80
CA SER A 273 14.68 11.79 17.41
C SER A 273 15.90 11.12 16.77
N GLU A 274 15.68 10.12 15.89
CA GLU A 274 16.73 9.30 15.29
C GLU A 274 17.05 9.66 13.84
N GLY A 275 16.20 10.48 13.23
CA GLY A 275 16.35 10.93 11.86
C GLY A 275 15.04 11.49 11.31
N ASP A 276 15.17 12.22 10.21
CA ASP A 276 14.09 12.98 9.63
C ASP A 276 13.22 12.17 8.65
N PHE A 277 13.84 11.20 7.97
CA PHE A 277 13.16 10.25 7.11
C PHE A 277 13.27 8.84 7.69
N ARG A 278 12.44 7.92 7.21
CA ARG A 278 12.57 6.49 7.47
C ARG A 278 12.75 5.73 6.15
N LEU A 279 13.62 4.73 6.15
CA LEU A 279 13.70 3.76 5.07
C LEU A 279 12.34 3.07 4.86
N SER A 280 11.97 2.88 3.61
CA SER A 280 10.74 2.23 3.19
C SER A 280 11.06 1.13 2.17
N TYR A 281 10.77 -0.10 2.60
CA TYR A 281 10.93 -1.31 1.80
C TYR A 281 9.63 -1.73 1.11
N SER A 282 8.61 -0.86 1.07
CA SER A 282 7.28 -1.22 0.55
C SER A 282 7.32 -1.88 -0.83
N ASN A 283 8.17 -1.39 -1.74
CA ASN A 283 8.32 -1.99 -3.06
C ASN A 283 8.91 -3.40 -2.99
N ALA A 284 10.00 -3.58 -2.23
CA ALA A 284 10.62 -4.88 -1.99
C ALA A 284 9.63 -5.86 -1.35
N GLU A 285 8.88 -5.43 -0.34
CA GLU A 285 7.83 -6.21 0.31
C GLU A 285 6.74 -6.62 -0.68
N THR A 286 6.28 -5.70 -1.52
CA THR A 286 5.30 -6.00 -2.57
C THR A 286 5.83 -7.09 -3.53
N ILE A 287 7.10 -7.00 -3.95
CA ILE A 287 7.73 -8.01 -4.81
C ILE A 287 7.81 -9.38 -4.09
N LEU A 288 8.16 -9.41 -2.80
CA LEU A 288 8.17 -10.66 -2.03
C LEU A 288 6.77 -11.27 -1.92
N ILE A 289 5.75 -10.47 -1.58
CA ILE A 289 4.37 -10.94 -1.47
C ILE A 289 3.84 -11.45 -2.83
N GLN A 290 4.20 -10.78 -3.92
CA GLN A 290 3.86 -11.22 -5.28
C GLN A 290 4.38 -12.64 -5.57
N ASN A 291 5.57 -12.95 -5.07
CA ASN A 291 6.31 -14.20 -5.30
C ASN A 291 6.13 -15.25 -4.18
N LEU A 292 5.15 -15.09 -3.30
CA LEU A 292 4.70 -16.18 -2.44
C LEU A 292 4.06 -17.29 -3.27
N SER A 293 4.04 -18.54 -2.79
CA SER A 293 3.14 -19.56 -3.35
C SER A 293 1.67 -19.23 -3.05
N ASP A 294 0.74 -19.95 -3.69
CA ASP A 294 -0.69 -19.81 -3.37
C ASP A 294 -0.96 -20.17 -1.90
N LEU A 295 -0.38 -21.27 -1.43
CA LEU A 295 -0.55 -21.75 -0.05
C LEU A 295 0.03 -20.75 0.96
N GLN A 296 1.23 -20.21 0.71
CA GLN A 296 1.85 -19.20 1.56
C GLN A 296 0.95 -17.95 1.71
N HIS A 297 0.39 -17.46 0.61
CA HIS A 297 -0.46 -16.27 0.65
C HIS A 297 -1.82 -16.54 1.28
N LYS A 298 -2.45 -17.70 1.02
CA LYS A 298 -3.66 -18.12 1.73
C LYS A 298 -3.42 -18.22 3.23
N THR A 299 -2.29 -18.78 3.66
CA THR A 299 -1.90 -18.82 5.07
C THR A 299 -1.68 -17.43 5.65
N TYR A 300 -1.05 -16.50 4.91
CA TYR A 300 -0.90 -15.11 5.33
C TYR A 300 -2.26 -14.42 5.52
N ARG A 301 -3.18 -14.60 4.57
CA ARG A 301 -4.53 -14.05 4.66
C ARG A 301 -5.28 -14.64 5.86
N ALA A 302 -5.23 -15.96 6.05
CA ALA A 302 -5.80 -16.61 7.22
C ALA A 302 -5.25 -16.06 8.55
N PHE A 303 -3.94 -15.81 8.60
CA PHE A 303 -3.27 -15.23 9.76
C PHE A 303 -3.74 -13.78 10.03
N LYS A 304 -3.83 -12.96 8.98
CA LYS A 304 -4.41 -11.61 9.09
C LYS A 304 -5.88 -11.65 9.50
N SER A 305 -6.65 -12.62 9.02
CA SER A 305 -8.05 -12.75 9.37
C SER A 305 -8.23 -13.14 10.84
N PHE A 306 -7.46 -14.12 11.32
CA PHE A 306 -7.42 -14.47 12.74
C PHE A 306 -7.13 -13.25 13.63
N VAL A 307 -6.08 -12.47 13.33
CA VAL A 307 -5.75 -11.28 14.11
C VAL A 307 -6.82 -10.20 13.96
N GLY A 308 -7.27 -9.93 12.74
CA GLY A 308 -8.27 -8.91 12.45
C GLY A 308 -9.60 -9.13 13.18
N HIS A 309 -10.02 -10.39 13.29
CA HIS A 309 -11.31 -10.75 13.90
C HIS A 309 -11.33 -10.52 15.42
N TYR A 310 -10.20 -10.77 16.08
CA TYR A 310 -10.13 -10.75 17.54
C TYR A 310 -9.39 -9.55 18.12
N LYS A 311 -8.58 -8.81 17.35
CA LYS A 311 -7.71 -7.74 17.88
C LYS A 311 -8.45 -6.73 18.76
N ASN A 312 -9.65 -6.31 18.38
CA ASN A 312 -10.44 -5.31 19.12
C ASN A 312 -11.00 -5.85 20.45
N LYS A 313 -11.02 -7.18 20.64
CA LYS A 313 -11.42 -7.85 21.89
C LYS A 313 -10.24 -8.13 22.81
N TRP A 314 -9.00 -8.05 22.30
CA TRP A 314 -7.79 -8.33 23.09
C TRP A 314 -7.34 -7.13 23.92
N SER A 315 -7.47 -5.93 23.38
CA SER A 315 -7.11 -4.69 24.09
C SER A 315 -7.72 -3.48 23.39
N SER A 316 -8.08 -2.46 24.17
CA SER A 316 -8.49 -1.15 23.64
C SER A 316 -7.34 -0.41 22.95
N ASN A 317 -6.08 -0.73 23.29
CA ASN A 317 -4.87 -0.12 22.72
C ASN A 317 -4.21 -0.98 21.64
N ILE A 318 -4.91 -1.98 21.09
CA ILE A 318 -4.31 -3.02 20.24
C ILE A 318 -3.56 -2.46 19.02
N ASN A 319 -4.00 -1.34 18.46
CA ASN A 319 -3.34 -0.73 17.29
C ASN A 319 -1.94 -0.16 17.61
N LYS A 320 -1.61 0.06 18.89
CA LYS A 320 -0.25 0.43 19.35
C LYS A 320 0.65 -0.80 19.60
N ILE A 321 0.06 -1.99 19.67
CA ILE A 321 0.75 -3.26 20.00
C ILE A 321 0.96 -4.10 18.74
N ILE A 322 -0.09 -4.27 17.92
CA ILE A 322 -0.05 -5.09 16.72
C ILE A 322 -0.58 -4.30 15.54
N CYS A 323 0.23 -4.18 14.49
CA CYS A 323 -0.18 -3.65 13.20
C CYS A 323 0.05 -4.67 12.08
N SER A 324 -0.46 -4.38 10.88
CA SER A 324 -0.30 -5.22 9.70
C SER A 324 1.17 -5.48 9.35
N TYR A 325 2.06 -4.52 9.65
CA TYR A 325 3.49 -4.64 9.41
C TYR A 325 4.16 -5.72 10.26
N HIS A 326 3.74 -5.90 11.52
CA HIS A 326 4.24 -6.96 12.39
C HIS A 326 3.88 -8.34 11.81
N LEU A 327 2.63 -8.52 11.38
CA LEU A 327 2.16 -9.79 10.80
C LEU A 327 2.90 -10.13 9.50
N LYS A 328 3.12 -9.12 8.64
CA LYS A 328 3.90 -9.27 7.41
C LYS A 328 5.33 -9.67 7.73
N THR A 329 5.97 -9.01 8.68
CA THR A 329 7.36 -9.30 9.08
C THR A 329 7.50 -10.73 9.60
N ILE A 330 6.56 -11.19 10.42
CA ILE A 330 6.50 -12.58 10.90
C ILE A 330 6.40 -13.56 9.71
N LEU A 331 5.48 -13.30 8.77
CA LEU A 331 5.35 -14.13 7.57
C LEU A 331 6.65 -14.21 6.77
N LEU A 332 7.29 -13.07 6.49
CA LEU A 332 8.51 -13.03 5.67
C LEU A 332 9.64 -13.84 6.33
N TRP A 333 9.81 -13.71 7.64
CA TRP A 333 10.75 -14.54 8.40
C TRP A 333 10.38 -16.03 8.36
N TYR A 334 9.11 -16.36 8.53
CA TYR A 334 8.63 -17.73 8.50
C TYR A 334 8.88 -18.39 7.14
N CYS A 335 8.59 -17.68 6.04
CA CYS A 335 8.84 -18.15 4.68
C CYS A 335 10.33 -18.33 4.39
N GLU A 336 11.21 -17.44 4.87
CA GLU A 336 12.66 -17.57 4.68
C GLU A 336 13.26 -18.76 5.45
N LYS A 337 12.74 -19.05 6.66
CA LYS A 337 13.19 -20.15 7.52
C LYS A 337 12.62 -21.51 7.13
N SER A 338 11.49 -21.54 6.45
CA SER A 338 10.79 -22.78 6.07
C SER A 338 11.34 -23.37 4.78
N ASP A 339 11.34 -24.70 4.66
CA ASP A 339 11.61 -25.37 3.39
C ASP A 339 10.46 -25.09 2.41
N PRO A 340 10.71 -24.56 1.20
CA PRO A 340 9.66 -24.37 0.19
C PRO A 340 8.85 -25.63 -0.12
N ARG A 341 9.44 -26.83 0.04
CA ARG A 341 8.78 -28.13 -0.19
C ARG A 341 7.79 -28.51 0.90
N ASP A 342 7.88 -27.89 2.08
CA ASP A 342 6.97 -28.17 3.20
C ASP A 342 5.58 -27.56 3.01
N TRP A 343 5.44 -26.58 2.12
CA TRP A 343 4.19 -25.91 1.82
C TRP A 343 3.26 -26.81 1.00
N THR A 344 2.54 -27.70 1.69
CA THR A 344 1.51 -28.57 1.11
C THR A 344 0.15 -28.33 1.75
N GLU A 345 -0.93 -28.75 1.08
CA GLU A 345 -2.30 -28.59 1.59
C GLU A 345 -2.51 -29.34 2.93
N GLU A 346 -1.83 -30.47 3.11
CA GLU A 346 -1.90 -31.27 4.34
C GLU A 346 -1.32 -30.52 5.54
N ARG A 347 -0.24 -29.75 5.32
CA ARG A 347 0.52 -29.04 6.36
C ARG A 347 0.10 -27.58 6.57
N ILE A 348 -0.80 -27.05 5.74
CA ILE A 348 -1.21 -25.63 5.77
C ILE A 348 -1.74 -25.16 7.13
N VAL A 349 -2.46 -26.03 7.85
CA VAL A 349 -2.93 -25.75 9.22
C VAL A 349 -1.74 -25.59 10.18
N GLY A 350 -0.72 -26.45 10.04
CA GLY A 350 0.50 -26.34 10.81
C GLY A 350 1.21 -25.00 10.57
N HIS A 351 1.32 -24.57 9.32
CA HIS A 351 1.92 -23.27 8.99
C HIS A 351 1.16 -22.09 9.61
N LEU A 352 -0.18 -22.08 9.54
CA LEU A 352 -0.98 -21.04 10.20
C LEU A 352 -0.74 -21.00 11.71
N LEU A 353 -0.75 -22.17 12.35
CA LEU A 353 -0.55 -22.26 13.80
C LEU A 353 0.86 -21.84 14.20
N SER A 354 1.88 -22.12 13.38
CA SER A 354 3.24 -21.64 13.59
C SER A 354 3.36 -20.12 13.48
N LEU A 355 2.67 -19.48 12.53
CA LEU A 355 2.65 -18.00 12.46
C LEU A 355 2.01 -17.38 13.71
N ILE A 356 0.98 -18.02 14.26
CA ILE A 356 0.36 -17.58 15.52
C ILE A 356 1.34 -17.78 16.69
N ASP A 357 2.08 -18.89 16.72
CA ASP A 357 3.12 -19.14 17.73
C ASP A 357 4.28 -18.12 17.62
N ASP A 358 4.69 -17.75 16.41
CA ASP A 358 5.71 -16.74 16.17
C ASP A 358 5.24 -15.35 16.64
N LEU A 359 3.95 -15.02 16.45
CA LEU A 359 3.36 -13.81 17.00
C LEU A 359 3.36 -13.81 18.53
N ILE A 360 2.95 -14.93 19.15
CA ILE A 360 3.00 -15.09 20.62
C ILE A 360 4.43 -14.89 21.12
N SER A 361 5.40 -15.50 20.46
CA SER A 361 6.82 -15.45 20.85
C SER A 361 7.36 -14.03 20.72
N ALA A 362 7.13 -13.36 19.58
CA ALA A 362 7.54 -11.99 19.35
C ALA A 362 6.97 -11.03 20.40
N LEU A 363 5.69 -11.18 20.77
CA LEU A 363 5.03 -10.35 21.79
C LEU A 363 5.54 -10.61 23.21
N LYS A 364 5.83 -11.88 23.55
CA LYS A 364 6.38 -12.28 24.86
C LYS A 364 7.81 -11.77 25.03
N GLU A 365 8.62 -11.91 23.99
CA GLU A 365 10.03 -11.52 23.98
C GLU A 365 10.20 -10.02 23.71
N ARG A 366 9.12 -9.33 23.31
CA ARG A 366 9.14 -7.94 22.79
C ARG A 366 10.20 -7.76 21.70
N ASN A 367 10.33 -8.78 20.86
CA ASN A 367 11.38 -8.88 19.86
C ASN A 367 10.82 -9.36 18.53
N LEU A 368 10.79 -8.44 17.56
CA LEU A 368 10.51 -8.74 16.16
C LEU A 368 11.52 -7.99 15.29
N PRO A 369 12.65 -8.63 14.94
CA PRO A 369 13.62 -8.08 14.01
C PRO A 369 12.97 -7.68 12.69
N MET A 370 13.20 -6.45 12.21
CA MET A 370 12.76 -6.03 10.88
C MET A 370 13.38 -6.94 9.82
N TYR A 371 12.58 -7.40 8.85
CA TYR A 371 13.00 -8.43 7.91
C TYR A 371 14.24 -8.06 7.07
N PHE A 372 14.35 -6.81 6.60
CA PHE A 372 15.50 -6.35 5.82
C PHE A 372 16.66 -5.81 6.70
N MET A 373 16.37 -5.42 7.94
CA MET A 373 17.34 -4.86 8.89
C MET A 373 17.17 -5.54 10.25
N PRO A 374 17.70 -6.77 10.44
CA PRO A 374 17.44 -7.57 11.64
C PRO A 374 17.88 -6.91 12.96
N LYS A 375 18.81 -5.96 12.90
CA LYS A 375 19.27 -5.20 14.08
C LYS A 375 18.23 -4.21 14.61
N TYR A 376 17.24 -3.83 13.79
CA TYR A 376 16.17 -2.93 14.21
C TYR A 376 14.96 -3.75 14.68
N ASN A 377 14.65 -3.65 15.98
CA ASN A 377 13.55 -4.39 16.60
C ASN A 377 12.24 -3.57 16.52
N LEU A 378 11.22 -4.11 15.87
CA LEU A 378 9.92 -3.46 15.70
C LEU A 378 9.09 -3.38 17.00
N MET A 379 9.44 -4.16 18.03
CA MET A 379 8.67 -4.28 19.28
C MET A 379 9.41 -3.75 20.52
N GLU A 380 10.54 -3.07 20.34
CA GLU A 380 11.42 -2.65 21.44
C GLU A 380 10.72 -1.75 22.47
N GLN A 381 9.84 -0.86 22.03
CA GLN A 381 9.13 0.11 22.88
C GLN A 381 7.68 -0.27 23.17
N MET A 382 7.30 -1.53 22.99
CA MET A 382 5.92 -1.97 23.19
C MET A 382 5.63 -2.33 24.65
N ASP A 383 4.62 -1.65 25.21
CA ASP A 383 4.02 -1.96 26.50
C ASP A 383 2.63 -2.60 26.36
N GLY A 384 2.18 -3.31 27.39
CA GLY A 384 0.84 -3.90 27.44
C GLY A 384 0.64 -5.17 26.60
N SER A 385 1.71 -5.82 26.11
CA SER A 385 1.60 -7.05 25.30
C SER A 385 1.14 -8.28 26.08
N THR A 386 1.27 -8.31 27.41
CA THR A 386 0.98 -9.50 28.24
C THR A 386 -0.48 -9.97 28.15
N GLU A 387 -1.45 -9.05 28.33
CA GLU A 387 -2.88 -9.39 28.23
C GLU A 387 -3.22 -9.91 26.82
N VAL A 388 -2.68 -9.25 25.79
CA VAL A 388 -2.87 -9.65 24.39
C VAL A 388 -2.32 -11.06 24.15
N VAL A 389 -1.14 -11.37 24.69
CA VAL A 389 -0.54 -12.71 24.61
C VAL A 389 -1.44 -13.77 25.23
N GLU A 390 -1.98 -13.53 26.43
CA GLU A 390 -2.87 -14.48 27.11
C GLU A 390 -4.11 -14.80 26.25
N LYS A 391 -4.73 -13.78 25.65
CA LYS A 391 -5.88 -13.95 24.75
C LYS A 391 -5.53 -14.71 23.47
N ILE A 392 -4.35 -14.45 22.88
CA ILE A 392 -3.91 -15.19 21.68
C ILE A 392 -3.61 -16.65 22.03
N VAL A 393 -2.98 -16.92 23.18
CA VAL A 393 -2.68 -18.28 23.66
C VAL A 393 -3.97 -19.08 23.89
N GLU A 394 -5.00 -18.47 24.48
CA GLU A 394 -6.32 -19.09 24.66
C GLU A 394 -6.93 -19.51 23.31
N LEU A 395 -6.94 -18.59 22.34
CA LEU A 395 -7.52 -18.83 21.01
C LEU A 395 -6.69 -19.79 20.16
N ARG A 396 -5.36 -19.84 20.37
CA ARG A 396 -4.44 -20.67 19.60
C ARG A 396 -4.79 -22.16 19.67
N PHE A 397 -5.36 -22.64 20.78
CA PHE A 397 -5.79 -24.03 20.91
C PHE A 397 -7.24 -24.27 20.48
N ASN A 398 -7.99 -23.21 20.20
CA ASN A 398 -9.37 -23.28 19.75
C ASN A 398 -9.48 -23.20 18.22
N LEU A 399 -9.25 -24.33 17.55
CA LEU A 399 -9.29 -24.41 16.09
C LEU A 399 -10.65 -24.03 15.50
N HIS A 400 -11.74 -24.21 16.25
CA HIS A 400 -13.07 -23.77 15.82
C HIS A 400 -13.13 -22.24 15.73
N SER A 401 -12.68 -21.52 16.77
CA SER A 401 -12.58 -20.07 16.76
C SER A 401 -11.69 -19.53 15.64
N ILE A 402 -10.54 -20.17 15.39
CA ILE A 402 -9.67 -19.80 14.26
C ILE A 402 -10.40 -19.99 12.92
N THR A 403 -11.13 -21.10 12.78
CA THR A 403 -11.91 -21.39 11.57
C THR A 403 -13.00 -20.33 11.35
N GLU A 404 -13.76 -19.98 12.38
CA GLU A 404 -14.81 -18.96 12.31
C GLU A 404 -14.21 -17.59 11.95
N ALA A 405 -13.08 -17.21 12.54
CA ALA A 405 -12.41 -15.95 12.20
C ALA A 405 -12.00 -15.87 10.71
N ILE A 406 -11.60 -16.98 10.11
CA ILE A 406 -11.29 -17.03 8.67
C ILE A 406 -12.58 -16.93 7.86
N ILE A 407 -13.59 -17.76 8.15
CA ILE A 407 -14.83 -17.80 7.36
C ILE A 407 -15.60 -16.48 7.44
N CYS A 408 -15.69 -15.87 8.61
CA CYS A 408 -16.44 -14.61 8.81
C CYS A 408 -15.80 -13.42 8.12
N GLU A 409 -14.50 -13.48 7.81
CA GLU A 409 -13.76 -12.33 7.30
C GLU A 409 -13.39 -12.41 5.82
N GLU A 410 -13.67 -13.54 5.15
CA GLU A 410 -13.34 -13.76 3.75
C GLU A 410 -14.50 -13.34 2.83
N PRO A 411 -14.35 -12.25 2.04
CA PRO A 411 -15.34 -11.90 1.02
C PRO A 411 -15.36 -12.93 -0.11
N ASN A 412 -16.51 -13.09 -0.76
CA ASN A 412 -16.57 -13.84 -2.01
C ASN A 412 -15.77 -13.08 -3.09
N ILE A 413 -15.12 -13.77 -4.02
CA ILE A 413 -14.47 -13.11 -5.17
C ILE A 413 -15.43 -12.24 -5.98
N MET A 414 -16.71 -12.62 -6.05
CA MET A 414 -17.76 -11.82 -6.71
C MET A 414 -18.00 -10.48 -6.01
N ASP A 415 -17.74 -10.40 -4.71
CA ASP A 415 -17.88 -9.17 -3.93
C ASP A 415 -16.84 -8.13 -4.37
N TRP A 416 -15.60 -8.58 -4.57
CA TRP A 416 -14.54 -7.76 -5.15
C TRP A 416 -14.89 -7.29 -6.56
N VAL A 417 -15.38 -8.20 -7.40
CA VAL A 417 -15.79 -7.87 -8.78
C VAL A 417 -16.91 -6.83 -8.78
N ASN A 418 -17.95 -7.01 -7.96
CA ASN A 418 -19.08 -6.08 -7.87
C ASN A 418 -18.64 -4.70 -7.37
N PHE A 419 -17.74 -4.64 -6.38
CA PHE A 419 -17.18 -3.38 -5.91
C PHE A 419 -16.49 -2.61 -7.04
N PHE A 420 -15.59 -3.25 -7.79
CA PHE A 420 -14.92 -2.59 -8.92
C PHE A 420 -15.85 -2.23 -10.08
N ILE A 421 -16.89 -3.03 -10.32
CA ILE A 421 -17.92 -2.69 -11.30
C ILE A 421 -18.72 -1.45 -10.86
N ASN A 422 -19.02 -1.32 -9.56
CA ASN A 422 -19.73 -0.16 -9.02
C ASN A 422 -18.89 1.14 -9.09
N LEU A 423 -17.56 1.02 -9.09
CA LEU A 423 -16.65 2.14 -9.28
C LEU A 423 -16.59 2.65 -10.73
N LEU A 424 -17.17 1.93 -11.69
CA LEU A 424 -17.13 2.34 -13.09
C LEU A 424 -17.95 3.61 -13.32
N PRO A 425 -17.43 4.59 -14.09
CA PRO A 425 -18.14 5.81 -14.43
C PRO A 425 -19.55 5.57 -15.00
N GLU A 426 -20.45 6.55 -14.84
CA GLU A 426 -21.82 6.46 -15.38
C GLU A 426 -21.88 6.18 -16.90
N TYR A 427 -20.89 6.65 -17.66
CA TYR A 427 -20.82 6.37 -19.10
C TYR A 427 -20.46 4.91 -19.42
N LEU A 428 -20.00 4.13 -18.44
CA LEU A 428 -19.80 2.67 -18.52
C LEU A 428 -20.98 1.87 -17.93
N GLN A 429 -22.13 2.49 -17.62
CA GLN A 429 -23.33 1.78 -17.14
C GLN A 429 -23.89 0.73 -18.11
N PRO A 430 -23.82 0.90 -19.46
CA PRO A 430 -24.16 -0.18 -20.39
C PRO A 430 -23.30 -1.44 -20.18
N PHE A 431 -22.03 -1.26 -19.80
CA PHE A 431 -21.09 -2.34 -19.50
C PHE A 431 -21.40 -3.02 -18.16
N LYS A 432 -21.74 -2.25 -17.12
CA LYS A 432 -22.25 -2.78 -15.84
C LYS A 432 -23.44 -3.73 -16.06
N LYS A 433 -24.45 -3.29 -16.83
CA LYS A 433 -25.62 -4.12 -17.18
C LYS A 433 -25.27 -5.35 -18.03
N GLY A 434 -24.22 -5.29 -18.83
CA GLY A 434 -23.71 -6.40 -19.64
C GLY A 434 -23.05 -7.50 -18.80
N ILE A 435 -22.17 -7.11 -17.87
CA ILE A 435 -21.53 -8.04 -16.92
C ILE A 435 -22.57 -8.68 -15.99
N GLU A 436 -23.48 -7.88 -15.41
CA GLU A 436 -24.54 -8.37 -14.53
C GLU A 436 -25.43 -9.44 -15.21
N LYS A 437 -25.63 -9.32 -16.52
CA LYS A 437 -26.44 -10.25 -17.33
C LYS A 437 -25.64 -11.41 -17.94
N ARG A 438 -24.31 -11.47 -17.73
CA ARG A 438 -23.39 -12.45 -18.34
C ARG A 438 -23.52 -12.57 -19.87
N ASN A 439 -23.90 -11.50 -20.55
CA ASN A 439 -24.33 -11.55 -21.96
C ASN A 439 -23.64 -10.47 -22.82
N PHE A 440 -22.36 -10.19 -22.54
CA PHE A 440 -21.60 -9.15 -23.22
C PHE A 440 -20.43 -9.77 -23.99
N GLU A 441 -20.41 -9.62 -25.31
CA GLU A 441 -19.29 -10.07 -26.15
C GLU A 441 -18.23 -8.95 -26.28
N ALA A 442 -16.94 -9.31 -26.39
CA ALA A 442 -15.83 -8.35 -26.48
C ALA A 442 -15.97 -7.35 -27.65
N LYS A 443 -16.63 -7.77 -28.73
CA LYS A 443 -16.94 -6.94 -29.90
C LYS A 443 -17.94 -5.81 -29.59
N ASP A 444 -18.92 -6.05 -28.73
CA ASP A 444 -19.93 -5.06 -28.33
C ASP A 444 -19.29 -3.98 -27.43
N PHE A 445 -18.28 -4.37 -26.65
CA PHE A 445 -17.42 -3.43 -25.94
C PHE A 445 -16.60 -2.58 -26.89
N LEU A 446 -15.90 -3.18 -27.85
CA LEU A 446 -15.06 -2.45 -28.81
C LEU A 446 -15.87 -1.46 -29.65
N GLU A 447 -17.11 -1.79 -30.01
CA GLU A 447 -18.03 -0.90 -30.74
C GLU A 447 -18.46 0.29 -29.85
N CYS A 448 -18.88 0.02 -28.61
CA CYS A 448 -19.23 1.04 -27.62
C CYS A 448 -18.02 1.91 -27.27
N PHE A 449 -16.87 1.31 -27.01
CA PHE A 449 -15.61 1.98 -26.73
C PHE A 449 -15.10 2.75 -27.94
N ARG A 450 -15.28 2.31 -29.19
CA ARG A 450 -14.97 3.11 -30.39
C ARG A 450 -15.87 4.35 -30.49
N GLN A 451 -17.16 4.21 -30.20
CA GLN A 451 -18.09 5.33 -30.12
C GLN A 451 -17.72 6.32 -28.99
N TYR A 452 -17.34 5.81 -27.82
CA TYR A 452 -16.95 6.62 -26.66
C TYR A 452 -15.48 7.09 -26.69
N ARG A 453 -14.58 6.47 -27.45
CA ARG A 453 -13.20 6.94 -27.68
C ARG A 453 -13.20 8.21 -28.50
N ILE A 454 -14.14 8.38 -29.42
CA ILE A 454 -14.39 9.65 -30.12
C ILE A 454 -14.92 10.70 -29.12
N TYR A 455 -15.74 10.29 -28.14
CA TYR A 455 -16.26 11.15 -27.07
C TYR A 455 -15.23 11.50 -25.98
N LEU A 456 -14.28 10.61 -25.68
CA LEU A 456 -13.19 10.82 -24.73
C LEU A 456 -12.03 11.59 -25.38
N ALA A 457 -11.78 11.37 -26.68
CA ALA A 457 -10.91 12.23 -27.47
C ALA A 457 -11.47 13.66 -27.59
N SER A 458 -12.80 13.83 -27.67
CA SER A 458 -13.41 15.15 -27.66
C SER A 458 -13.39 15.81 -26.27
N ILE A 459 -13.46 15.07 -25.17
CA ILE A 459 -13.25 15.60 -23.80
C ILE A 459 -11.79 15.97 -23.55
N GLY A 460 -10.84 15.13 -23.96
CA GLY A 460 -9.40 15.42 -23.89
C GLY A 460 -9.02 16.64 -24.74
N SER A 461 -9.57 16.75 -25.96
CA SER A 461 -9.37 17.91 -26.83
C SER A 461 -10.10 19.16 -26.32
N MET A 462 -11.30 19.03 -25.74
CA MET A 462 -12.02 20.15 -25.09
C MET A 462 -11.28 20.69 -23.86
N LEU A 463 -10.70 19.81 -23.04
CA LEU A 463 -9.95 20.19 -21.84
C LEU A 463 -8.60 20.82 -22.23
N LEU A 464 -7.96 20.31 -23.27
CA LEU A 464 -6.74 20.91 -23.84
C LEU A 464 -7.02 22.27 -24.51
N GLU A 465 -8.11 22.41 -25.26
CA GLU A 465 -8.55 23.68 -25.85
C GLU A 465 -8.99 24.70 -24.80
N ARG A 466 -9.71 24.28 -23.73
CA ARG A 466 -10.03 25.17 -22.60
C ARG A 466 -8.79 25.62 -21.84
N TYR A 467 -7.85 24.71 -21.59
CA TYR A 467 -6.57 25.03 -20.96
C TYR A 467 -5.74 26.00 -21.82
N GLN A 468 -5.71 25.80 -23.14
CA GLN A 468 -5.05 26.72 -24.08
C GLN A 468 -5.77 28.07 -24.18
N GLN A 469 -7.11 28.11 -24.14
CA GLN A 469 -7.90 29.35 -24.13
C GLN A 469 -7.75 30.13 -22.81
N GLU A 470 -7.70 29.45 -21.65
CA GLU A 470 -7.47 30.07 -20.35
C GLU A 470 -6.04 30.61 -20.20
N MET A 471 -5.04 29.94 -20.78
CA MET A 471 -3.66 30.44 -20.84
C MET A 471 -3.51 31.64 -21.79
N MET A 472 -4.28 31.70 -22.89
CA MET A 472 -4.31 32.84 -23.81
C MET A 472 -5.05 34.05 -23.23
N CYS A 473 -6.07 33.84 -22.39
CA CYS A 473 -6.79 34.92 -21.71
C CYS A 473 -6.01 35.49 -20.50
N LYS A 474 -5.21 34.68 -19.81
CA LYS A 474 -4.33 35.16 -18.70
C LYS A 474 -3.01 35.80 -19.17
N GLY A 475 -2.74 35.80 -20.47
CA GLY A 475 -1.61 36.51 -21.10
C GLY A 475 -1.93 37.93 -21.60
N LYS A 476 -3.16 38.44 -21.39
CA LYS A 476 -3.59 39.76 -21.87
C LYS A 476 -4.10 40.74 -20.81
N GLU A 477 -3.92 40.42 -19.53
CA GLU A 477 -3.96 41.42 -18.46
C GLU A 477 -2.57 41.49 -17.81
N ARG A 478 -1.69 42.23 -18.49
CA ARG A 478 -0.51 42.87 -17.94
C ARG A 478 -0.74 44.37 -17.98
#